data_AF-M6Q6B1-F1
#
_entry.id   AF-M6Q6B1-F1
#
_cell.length_a   1.000
_cell.length_b   1.000
_cell.length_c   1.000
_cell.angle_alpha   90.00
_cell.angle_beta   90.00
_cell.angle_gamma   90.00
#
_symmetry.space_group_name_H-M   'P 1'
#
loop_
_entity.id
_entity.type
_entity.pdbx_description
1 polymer ?
#
loop_
_entity_poly.entity_id
_entity_poly.type
_entity_poly.pdbx_seq_one_letter_code
_entity_poly.pdbx_strand_id
1 'polypeptide(L)'
;MWIHKEQIELDPNTKVIIENKGCESYWIEYQILISNLDKDVGAYERLIEVIKTISKFNKSSINLVKVASILKETDENKIYKEENMISKNEFGEYFTLSKKKDGTVQIDTLSAVVGL
;
A
#
# COMPACT_ATOMS: atom_id res chain seq x y z
N MET A 1 -3.02 23.25 -4.95
CA MET A 1 -2.67 21.88 -4.51
C MET A 1 -2.79 20.97 -5.72
N TRP A 2 -1.68 20.39 -6.19
CA TRP A 2 -1.71 19.50 -7.35
C TRP A 2 -1.83 18.07 -6.82
N ILE A 3 -2.98 17.45 -7.05
CA ILE A 3 -3.19 16.03 -6.75
C ILE A 3 -2.92 15.28 -8.04
N HIS A 4 -1.82 14.53 -8.10
CA HIS A 4 -1.61 13.59 -9.19
C HIS A 4 -2.29 12.28 -8.83
N LYS A 5 -3.13 11.76 -9.74
CA LYS A 5 -3.86 10.53 -9.56
C LYS A 5 -3.58 9.59 -10.73
N GLU A 6 -3.08 8.41 -10.43
CA GLU A 6 -2.84 7.33 -11.38
C GLU A 6 -3.69 6.12 -11.00
N GLN A 7 -4.14 5.37 -12.01
CA GLN A 7 -4.87 4.13 -11.80
C GLN A 7 -4.21 3.03 -12.61
N ILE A 8 -3.95 1.91 -11.96
CA ILE A 8 -3.34 0.72 -12.55
C ILE A 8 -4.28 -0.46 -12.30
N GLU A 9 -4.65 -1.16 -13.37
CA GLU A 9 -5.32 -2.46 -13.26
C GLU A 9 -4.27 -3.55 -13.46
N LEU A 10 -4.06 -4.38 -12.44
CA LEU A 10 -3.07 -5.46 -12.50
C LEU A 10 -3.67 -6.74 -13.07
N ASP A 11 -4.93 -7.00 -12.72
CA ASP A 11 -5.74 -8.10 -13.20
C ASP A 11 -7.24 -7.75 -12.99
N PRO A 12 -8.21 -8.54 -13.52
CA PRO A 12 -9.64 -8.22 -13.42
C PRO A 12 -10.18 -8.05 -11.99
N ASN A 13 -9.49 -8.59 -10.99
CA ASN A 13 -9.86 -8.54 -9.58
C ASN A 13 -8.99 -7.58 -8.77
N THR A 14 -7.94 -6.99 -9.36
CA THR A 14 -6.99 -6.14 -8.63
C THR A 14 -6.80 -4.79 -9.31
N LYS A 15 -7.18 -3.74 -8.59
CA LYS A 15 -7.02 -2.36 -9.04
C LYS A 15 -6.26 -1.56 -7.99
N VAL A 16 -5.37 -0.71 -8.46
CA VAL A 16 -4.55 0.17 -7.63
C VAL A 16 -4.82 1.61 -8.04
N ILE A 17 -5.11 2.46 -7.07
CA ILE A 17 -5.22 3.91 -7.26
C ILE A 17 -4.08 4.55 -6.46
N ILE A 18 -3.26 5.34 -7.14
CA ILE A 18 -2.13 6.05 -6.55
C ILE A 18 -2.47 7.54 -6.52
N GLU A 19 -2.52 8.14 -5.34
CA GLU A 19 -2.75 9.58 -5.16
C GLU A 19 -1.53 10.22 -4.52
N ASN A 20 -0.91 11.19 -5.21
CA ASN A 20 0.17 12.01 -4.67
C ASN A 20 -0.39 13.39 -4.29
N LYS A 21 -0.38 13.68 -2.99
CA LYS A 21 -0.93 14.90 -2.39
C LYS A 21 0.23 15.81 -1.96
N GLY A 22 0.92 16.42 -2.93
CA GLY A 22 2.11 17.22 -2.66
C GLY A 22 1.83 18.65 -2.19
N CYS A 23 2.50 19.08 -1.10
CA CYS A 23 2.90 20.48 -0.90
C CYS A 23 4.10 20.67 0.07
N GLU A 24 4.29 19.85 1.13
CA GLU A 24 5.39 20.06 2.12
C GLU A 24 6.04 18.77 2.65
N SER A 25 5.47 17.60 2.33
CA SER A 25 6.06 16.27 2.54
C SER A 25 5.50 15.40 1.41
N TYR A 26 6.30 14.53 0.78
CA TYR A 26 5.79 13.70 -0.32
C TYR A 26 4.86 12.64 0.27
N TRP A 27 3.58 12.97 0.42
CA TRP A 27 2.54 12.03 0.83
C TRP A 27 1.95 11.36 -0.41
N ILE A 28 2.19 10.06 -0.52
CA ILE A 28 1.62 9.20 -1.54
C ILE A 28 0.70 8.18 -0.86
N GLU A 29 -0.51 8.03 -1.38
CA GLU A 29 -1.47 7.01 -0.96
C GLU A 29 -1.67 6.01 -2.07
N TYR A 30 -1.57 4.73 -1.73
CA TYR A 30 -1.89 3.60 -2.60
C TYR A 30 -3.16 2.95 -2.06
N GLN A 31 -4.27 3.12 -2.75
CA GLN A 31 -5.50 2.36 -2.50
C GLN A 31 -5.49 1.12 -3.38
N ILE A 32 -5.43 -0.05 -2.73
CA ILE A 32 -5.36 -1.35 -3.37
C ILE A 32 -6.71 -2.04 -3.15
N LEU A 33 -7.42 -2.26 -4.25
CA LEU A 33 -8.73 -2.89 -4.26
C LEU A 33 -8.56 -4.32 -4.77
N ILE A 34 -8.90 -5.29 -3.92
CA ILE A 34 -8.87 -6.71 -4.23
C ILE A 34 -10.31 -7.22 -4.15
N SER A 35 -10.87 -7.54 -5.32
CA SER A 35 -12.20 -8.11 -5.49
C SER A 35 -12.15 -9.63 -5.54
N ASN A 36 -13.30 -10.28 -5.38
CA ASN A 36 -13.45 -11.73 -5.54
C ASN A 36 -12.38 -12.52 -4.78
N LEU A 37 -12.21 -12.19 -3.49
CA LEU A 37 -11.30 -12.92 -2.62
C LEU A 37 -11.72 -14.38 -2.53
N ASP A 38 -11.08 -15.23 -3.33
CA ASP A 38 -11.16 -16.68 -3.26
C ASP A 38 -10.63 -17.15 -1.90
N LYS A 39 -11.19 -18.24 -1.39
CA LYS A 39 -10.83 -18.78 -0.07
C LYS A 39 -9.39 -19.30 0.02
N ASP A 40 -8.73 -19.51 -1.12
CA ASP A 40 -7.47 -20.26 -1.22
C ASP A 40 -6.20 -19.39 -1.24
N VAL A 41 -6.29 -18.08 -1.51
CA VAL A 41 -5.16 -17.15 -1.38
C VAL A 41 -5.57 -16.02 -0.45
N GLY A 42 -4.87 -15.89 0.68
CA GLY A 42 -5.16 -14.88 1.67
C GLY A 42 -5.04 -13.47 1.08
N ALA A 43 -6.01 -12.60 1.39
CA ALA A 43 -6.02 -11.21 0.93
C ALA A 43 -4.71 -10.47 1.23
N TYR A 44 -4.09 -10.81 2.37
CA TYR A 44 -2.82 -10.26 2.82
C TYR A 44 -1.62 -10.68 1.96
N GLU A 45 -1.54 -11.95 1.55
CA GLU A 45 -0.49 -12.41 0.64
C GLU A 45 -0.62 -11.74 -0.72
N ARG A 46 -1.86 -11.60 -1.20
CA ARG A 46 -2.15 -10.90 -2.46
C ARG A 46 -1.78 -9.42 -2.38
N LEU A 47 -2.07 -8.74 -1.27
CA LEU A 47 -1.62 -7.37 -1.02
C LEU A 47 -0.10 -7.23 -1.16
N ILE A 48 0.67 -8.14 -0.56
CA ILE A 48 2.14 -8.12 -0.63
C ILE A 48 2.63 -8.25 -2.08
N GLU A 49 2.06 -9.18 -2.85
CA GLU A 49 2.42 -9.36 -4.26
C GLU A 49 2.04 -8.16 -5.13
N VAL A 50 0.91 -7.50 -4.83
CA VAL A 50 0.51 -6.26 -5.48
C VAL A 50 1.51 -5.15 -5.21
N ILE A 51 1.95 -4.96 -3.97
CA ILE A 51 2.95 -3.95 -3.61
C ILE A 51 4.27 -4.20 -4.33
N LYS A 52 4.74 -5.47 -4.40
CA LYS A 52 5.93 -5.84 -5.18
C LYS A 52 5.77 -5.61 -6.68
N THR A 53 4.55 -5.74 -7.19
CA THR A 53 4.28 -5.50 -8.60
C THR A 53 4.32 -4.00 -8.89
N ILE A 54 3.65 -3.18 -8.07
CA ILE A 54 3.70 -1.72 -8.18
C ILE A 54 5.14 -1.22 -8.06
N SER A 55 5.97 -1.81 -7.18
CA SER A 55 7.36 -1.38 -7.00
C SER A 55 8.21 -1.49 -8.27
N LYS A 56 7.82 -2.32 -9.25
CA LYS A 56 8.54 -2.44 -10.54
C LYS A 56 8.25 -1.27 -11.49
N PHE A 57 7.11 -0.61 -11.32
CA PHE A 57 6.65 0.50 -12.16
C PHE A 57 6.72 1.85 -11.44
N ASN A 58 6.87 1.81 -10.11
CA ASN A 58 6.91 2.99 -9.28
C ASN A 58 8.18 3.81 -9.54
N LYS A 59 8.00 5.08 -9.95
CA LYS A 59 9.08 6.07 -10.10
C LYS A 59 9.22 6.98 -8.86
N SER A 60 8.43 6.76 -7.82
CA SER A 60 8.52 7.50 -6.57
C SER A 60 9.75 7.08 -5.77
N SER A 61 10.21 7.97 -4.90
CA SER A 61 11.33 7.72 -3.99
C SER A 61 11.03 6.67 -2.92
N ILE A 62 9.78 6.23 -2.81
CA ILE A 62 9.30 5.33 -1.74
C ILE A 62 9.75 3.90 -2.03
N ASN A 63 10.46 3.30 -1.08
CA ASN A 63 10.94 1.93 -1.20
C ASN A 63 9.84 0.89 -0.93
N LEU A 64 8.94 0.70 -1.89
CA LEU A 64 7.87 -0.29 -1.82
C LEU A 64 8.37 -1.75 -1.69
N VAL A 65 9.59 -2.05 -2.16
CA VAL A 65 10.21 -3.38 -1.98
C VAL A 65 10.47 -3.65 -0.49
N LYS A 66 10.98 -2.64 0.23
CA LYS A 66 11.16 -2.70 1.69
C LYS A 66 9.82 -2.87 2.41
N VAL A 67 8.80 -2.11 2.01
CA VAL A 67 7.43 -2.24 2.56
C VAL A 67 6.92 -3.68 2.43
N ALA A 68 6.99 -4.25 1.22
CA ALA A 68 6.54 -5.62 0.97
C ALA A 68 7.32 -6.66 1.80
N SER A 69 8.61 -6.42 2.03
CA SER A 69 9.45 -7.30 2.85
C SER A 69 9.02 -7.28 4.31
N ILE A 70 8.76 -6.08 4.86
CA ILE A 70 8.29 -5.93 6.25
C ILE A 70 6.91 -6.58 6.44
N LEU A 71 5.99 -6.38 5.49
CA LEU A 71 4.67 -7.03 5.53
C LEU A 71 4.82 -8.56 5.49
N LYS A 72 5.72 -9.09 4.66
CA LYS A 72 5.95 -10.55 4.59
C LYS A 72 6.48 -11.13 5.92
N GLU A 73 7.27 -10.38 6.67
CA GLU A 73 7.86 -10.81 7.94
C GLU A 73 6.97 -10.54 9.16
N THR A 74 5.89 -9.78 8.98
CA THR A 74 5.00 -9.35 10.06
C THR A 74 3.66 -10.10 9.99
N ASP A 75 3.19 -10.60 11.13
CA ASP A 75 1.85 -11.19 11.22
C ASP A 75 0.76 -10.18 10.85
N GLU A 76 -0.20 -10.57 10.01
CA GLU A 76 -1.29 -9.72 9.54
C GLU A 76 -2.03 -9.05 10.72
N ASN A 77 -2.29 -9.78 11.79
CA ASN A 77 -3.02 -9.25 12.94
C ASN A 77 -2.24 -8.16 13.66
N LYS A 78 -0.90 -8.17 13.57
CA LYS A 78 -0.07 -7.13 14.16
C LYS A 78 -0.16 -5.86 13.34
N ILE A 79 -0.13 -5.94 12.00
CA ILE A 79 -0.20 -4.79 11.09
C ILE A 79 -1.44 -3.93 11.34
N TYR A 80 -2.61 -4.55 11.49
CA TYR A 80 -3.89 -3.83 11.58
C TYR A 80 -4.34 -3.49 13.01
N LYS A 81 -3.61 -3.92 14.05
CA LYS A 81 -4.09 -3.80 15.44
C LYS A 81 -3.97 -2.40 16.04
N GLU A 82 -3.01 -1.62 15.59
CA GLU A 82 -2.70 -0.26 16.06
C GLU A 82 -2.16 0.49 14.84
N GLU A 83 -2.13 1.83 14.85
CA GLU A 83 -1.48 2.63 13.80
C GLU A 83 0.02 2.29 13.76
N ASN A 84 0.36 1.16 13.14
CA ASN A 84 1.72 0.70 13.13
C ASN A 84 2.50 1.61 12.20
N MET A 85 3.46 2.29 12.79
CA MET A 85 4.57 2.85 12.06
C MET A 85 5.40 1.66 11.55
N ILE A 86 5.18 1.26 10.30
CA ILE A 86 5.79 0.03 9.80
C ILE A 86 7.29 0.25 9.44
N SER A 87 7.76 1.49 9.27
CA SER A 87 9.19 1.84 9.46
C SER A 87 9.40 3.35 9.56
N LYS A 88 10.46 3.78 10.24
CA LYS A 88 11.12 5.08 10.08
C LYS A 88 12.50 4.80 9.51
N ASN A 89 12.74 5.12 8.24
CA ASN A 89 14.07 5.00 7.67
C ASN A 89 14.91 6.26 7.97
N GLU A 90 16.20 6.23 7.61
CA GLU A 90 17.19 7.30 7.81
C GLU A 90 16.80 8.62 7.10
N PHE A 91 15.84 8.55 6.18
CA PHE A 91 15.30 9.64 5.37
C PHE A 91 13.90 10.10 5.84
N GLY A 92 13.43 9.66 7.01
CA GLY A 92 12.14 10.07 7.54
C GLY A 92 10.92 9.51 6.81
N GLU A 93 11.07 8.43 6.04
CA GLU A 93 9.93 7.73 5.44
C GLU A 93 9.08 7.07 6.54
N TYR A 94 7.80 7.40 6.55
CA TYR A 94 6.76 6.84 7.41
C TYR A 94 5.71 6.15 6.55
N PHE A 95 5.17 5.01 7.00
CA PHE A 95 4.04 4.41 6.32
C PHE A 95 3.07 3.73 7.28
N THR A 96 1.80 3.78 6.89
CA THR A 96 0.67 3.12 7.54
C THR A 96 -0.08 2.27 6.55
N LEU A 97 -0.71 1.22 7.06
CA LEU A 97 -1.59 0.36 6.28
C LEU A 97 -2.91 0.20 7.03
N SER A 98 -4.01 0.51 6.36
CA SER A 98 -5.35 0.29 6.87
C SER A 98 -6.13 -0.63 5.94
N LYS A 99 -7.09 -1.37 6.49
CA LYS A 99 -7.97 -2.28 5.75
C LYS A 99 -9.43 -1.92 5.99
N LYS A 100 -10.21 -1.91 4.92
CA LYS A 100 -11.66 -1.89 4.93
C LYS A 100 -12.17 -3.07 4.10
N LYS A 101 -13.21 -3.75 4.59
CA LYS A 101 -13.92 -4.77 3.82
C LYS A 101 -15.29 -4.24 3.43
N ASP A 102 -15.63 -4.36 2.16
CA ASP A 102 -16.93 -3.98 1.60
C ASP A 102 -17.46 -5.15 0.75
N GLY A 103 -18.30 -5.99 1.37
CA GLY A 103 -18.77 -7.24 0.76
C GLY A 103 -17.63 -8.20 0.40
N THR A 104 -17.47 -8.49 -0.89
CA THR A 104 -16.42 -9.36 -1.45
C THR A 104 -15.14 -8.60 -1.82
N VAL A 105 -15.11 -7.29 -1.59
CA VAL A 105 -13.97 -6.42 -1.90
C VAL A 105 -13.23 -6.08 -0.61
N GLN A 106 -11.91 -6.25 -0.64
CA GLN A 106 -11.00 -5.68 0.35
C GLN A 106 -10.33 -4.44 -0.23
N ILE A 107 -10.30 -3.38 0.56
CA ILE A 107 -9.66 -2.12 0.24
C ILE A 107 -8.54 -1.92 1.27
N ASP A 108 -7.30 -2.03 0.83
CA ASP A 108 -6.13 -1.70 1.61
C ASP A 108 -5.64 -0.31 1.22
N THR A 109 -5.43 0.56 2.20
CA THR A 109 -4.85 1.89 1.98
C THR A 109 -3.47 1.95 2.62
N LEU A 110 -2.44 1.94 1.77
CA LEU A 110 -1.05 2.17 2.16
C LEU A 110 -0.75 3.66 2.00
N SER A 111 -0.60 4.38 3.10
CA SER A 111 -0.21 5.79 3.08
C SER A 111 1.27 5.87 3.43
N ALA A 112 2.05 6.55 2.60
CA ALA A 112 3.47 6.71 2.79
C ALA A 112 3.85 8.20 2.71
N VAL A 113 4.58 8.67 3.71
CA VAL A 113 4.99 10.06 3.91
C VAL A 113 6.51 10.09 3.91
N VAL A 114 7.10 10.88 3.01
CA VAL A 114 8.55 11.14 3.01
C VAL A 114 8.79 12.50 3.66
N GLY A 115 9.43 12.50 4.84
CA GLY A 115 9.88 13.72 5.51
C GLY A 115 11.10 14.32 4.79
N LEU A 116 11.18 15.65 4.73
CA LEU A 116 12.37 16.40 4.30
C LEU A 116 13.32 16.65 5.47
#